data_AF-A0A7Y7EC00-F1
#
_entry.id   AF-A0A7Y7EC00-F1
#
_cell.length_a   1.000
_cell.length_b   1.000
_cell.length_c   1.000
_cell.angle_alpha   90.00
_cell.angle_beta   90.00
_cell.angle_gamma   90.00
#
_symmetry.space_group_name_H-M   'P 1'
#
loop_
_entity.id
_entity.type
_entity.pdbx_description
1 polymer ?
#
loop_
_entity_poly.entity_id
_entity_poly.type
_entity_poly.pdbx_seq_one_letter_code
_entity_poly.pdbx_strand_id
1 'polypeptide(L)'
;MADLDPLSLFTALREPDAAAVARALAKFQAPDDTVSGDMTLAQIGGDTAAHRAATDLVADLTAWRRGEAQWSEINSSLLLHGEPGGGKSMLARAIAASADVPLVEGSFGSWQAAGHLGDMLREMRRTFAAAAAKRPAALFIDEVDAAGSRDNHETHSANYRRQVVN
;
A
#
# COMPACT_ATOMS: atom_id res chain seq x y z
N MET A 1 -19.78 4.16 18.11
CA MET A 1 -19.00 3.43 19.15
C MET A 1 -18.38 2.27 18.40
N ALA A 2 -17.06 2.31 18.14
CA ALA A 2 -16.40 1.34 17.25
C ALA A 2 -16.55 -0.07 17.82
N ASP A 3 -17.19 -0.96 17.07
CA ASP A 3 -17.41 -2.34 17.47
C ASP A 3 -16.14 -3.12 17.09
N LEU A 4 -15.35 -3.51 18.10
CA LEU A 4 -14.14 -4.30 17.90
C LEU A 4 -14.56 -5.73 17.56
N ASP A 5 -14.11 -6.25 16.43
CA ASP A 5 -14.39 -7.64 16.09
C ASP A 5 -13.76 -8.60 17.12
N PRO A 6 -14.37 -9.77 17.39
CA PRO A 6 -13.88 -10.70 18.41
C PRO A 6 -12.44 -11.16 18.18
N LEU A 7 -11.99 -11.27 16.94
CA LEU A 7 -10.65 -11.74 16.61
C LEU A 7 -9.58 -10.70 16.96
N SER A 8 -9.86 -9.42 16.71
CA SER A 8 -9.00 -8.30 17.14
C SER A 8 -8.92 -8.20 18.65
N LEU A 9 -10.03 -8.41 19.36
CA LEU A 9 -10.05 -8.46 20.83
C LEU A 9 -9.20 -9.62 21.37
N PHE A 10 -9.39 -10.83 20.85
CA PHE A 10 -8.60 -11.99 21.25
C PHE A 10 -7.11 -11.83 20.93
N THR A 11 -6.78 -11.15 19.83
CA THR A 11 -5.39 -10.85 19.46
C THR A 11 -4.77 -9.88 20.45
N ALA A 12 -5.48 -8.81 20.82
CA ALA A 12 -4.98 -7.82 21.76
C ALA A 12 -4.80 -8.37 23.19
N LEU A 13 -5.67 -9.30 23.61
CA LEU A 13 -5.62 -9.94 24.93
C LEU A 13 -4.48 -10.96 25.10
N ARG A 14 -3.72 -11.26 24.04
CA ARG A 14 -2.56 -12.17 24.10
C ARG A 14 -1.27 -11.47 24.55
N GLU A 15 -1.31 -10.16 24.74
CA GLU A 15 -0.16 -9.38 25.19
C GLU A 15 0.17 -9.67 26.67
N PRO A 16 1.47 -9.63 27.04
CA PRO A 16 1.95 -10.15 28.32
C PRO A 16 1.58 -9.27 29.53
N ASP A 17 1.20 -8.01 29.31
CA ASP A 17 0.83 -7.09 30.36
C ASP A 17 -0.29 -6.13 29.93
N ALA A 18 -0.95 -5.53 30.92
CA ALA A 18 -2.10 -4.65 30.70
C ALA A 18 -1.76 -3.39 29.88
N ALA A 19 -0.50 -2.92 29.93
CA ALA A 19 -0.08 -1.77 29.14
C ALA A 19 0.11 -2.15 27.66
N ALA A 20 0.61 -3.34 27.38
CA ALA A 20 0.74 -3.90 26.04
C ALA A 20 -0.64 -4.25 25.45
N VAL A 21 -1.55 -4.84 26.23
CA VAL A 21 -2.96 -5.04 25.85
C VAL A 21 -3.62 -3.70 25.51
N ALA A 22 -3.47 -2.68 26.37
CA ALA A 22 -4.04 -1.36 26.13
C ALA A 22 -3.50 -0.70 24.86
N ARG A 23 -2.20 -0.86 24.55
CA ARG A 23 -1.60 -0.39 23.29
C ARG A 23 -2.08 -1.19 22.08
N ALA A 24 -2.26 -2.50 22.22
CA ALA A 24 -2.79 -3.34 21.14
C ALA A 24 -4.25 -2.98 20.84
N LEU A 25 -5.09 -2.83 21.87
CA LEU A 25 -6.46 -2.33 21.74
C LEU A 25 -6.49 -0.91 21.18
N ALA A 26 -5.59 -0.03 21.59
CA ALA A 26 -5.47 1.32 21.06
C ALA A 26 -5.02 1.36 19.59
N LYS A 27 -4.40 0.32 19.04
CA LYS A 27 -4.15 0.22 17.58
C LYS A 27 -5.41 -0.14 16.81
N PHE A 28 -6.36 -0.83 17.45
CA PHE A 28 -7.67 -1.16 16.88
C PHE A 28 -8.74 -0.10 17.17
N GLN A 29 -8.54 0.72 18.21
CA GLN A 29 -9.40 1.84 18.60
C GLN A 29 -8.84 3.21 18.24
N ALA A 30 -7.58 3.30 17.82
CA ALA A 30 -7.12 4.49 17.12
C ALA A 30 -8.18 4.74 16.06
N PRO A 31 -8.71 5.98 15.94
CA PRO A 31 -9.50 6.31 14.78
C PRO A 31 -8.68 5.75 13.63
N ASP A 32 -9.30 4.82 12.91
CA ASP A 32 -8.76 4.40 11.64
C ASP A 32 -8.36 5.72 10.99
N ASP A 33 -7.18 5.83 10.41
CA ASP A 33 -6.95 6.95 9.51
C ASP A 33 -7.89 6.78 8.28
N THR A 34 -9.17 6.38 8.46
CA THR A 34 -10.36 6.96 7.84
C THR A 34 -10.16 8.46 7.70
N VAL A 35 -9.33 8.85 6.73
CA VAL A 35 -9.76 9.46 5.48
C VAL A 35 -11.15 10.10 5.61
N SER A 36 -11.28 11.01 6.56
CA SER A 36 -12.42 11.89 6.70
C SER A 36 -12.17 13.06 5.75
N GLY A 37 -12.43 12.83 4.45
CA GLY A 37 -12.47 13.89 3.44
C GLY A 37 -11.67 13.70 2.16
N ASP A 38 -11.07 12.53 1.90
CA ASP A 38 -10.18 12.40 0.74
C ASP A 38 -10.93 12.24 -0.57
N MET A 39 -10.39 12.93 -1.57
CA MET A 39 -10.75 12.87 -2.97
C MET A 39 -10.81 11.41 -3.46
N THR A 40 -12.01 10.99 -3.84
CA THR A 40 -12.32 9.70 -4.48
C THR A 40 -12.10 9.77 -5.99
N LEU A 41 -12.06 8.61 -6.66
CA LEU A 41 -12.00 8.56 -8.12
C LEU A 41 -13.13 9.37 -8.78
N ALA A 42 -14.34 9.38 -8.22
CA ALA A 42 -15.46 10.16 -8.75
C ALA A 42 -15.22 11.68 -8.75
N GLN A 43 -14.31 12.16 -7.91
CA GLN A 43 -13.93 13.58 -7.83
C GLN A 43 -12.74 13.92 -8.75
N ILE A 44 -12.02 12.91 -9.26
CA ILE A 44 -11.01 13.10 -10.29
C ILE A 44 -11.73 13.17 -11.64
N GLY A 45 -11.91 14.37 -12.16
CA GLY A 45 -12.48 14.57 -13.49
C GLY A 45 -11.59 14.03 -14.62
N GLY A 46 -12.22 13.58 -15.70
CA GLY A 46 -11.56 13.16 -16.94
C GLY A 46 -11.73 11.67 -17.25
N ASP A 47 -11.57 11.31 -18.53
CA ASP A 47 -11.67 9.92 -19.02
C ASP A 47 -10.31 9.48 -19.59
N THR A 48 -9.26 9.64 -18.79
CA THR A 48 -7.91 9.22 -19.18
C THR A 48 -7.77 7.70 -19.06
N ALA A 49 -6.79 7.13 -19.75
CA ALA A 49 -6.50 5.69 -19.63
C ALA A 49 -6.17 5.28 -18.17
N ALA A 50 -5.48 6.15 -17.42
CA ALA A 50 -5.18 5.91 -16.01
C ALA A 50 -6.45 5.93 -15.15
N HIS A 51 -7.39 6.84 -15.42
CA HIS A 51 -8.65 6.92 -14.67
C HIS A 51 -9.55 5.69 -14.92
N ARG A 52 -9.63 5.21 -16.17
CA ARG A 52 -10.34 3.97 -16.49
C ARG A 52 -9.71 2.76 -15.81
N ALA A 53 -8.39 2.59 -15.94
CA ALA A 53 -7.69 1.47 -15.30
C ALA A 53 -7.82 1.49 -13.77
N ALA A 54 -7.84 2.69 -13.16
CA ALA A 54 -8.09 2.86 -11.73
C ALA A 54 -9.53 2.48 -11.35
N THR A 55 -10.52 2.88 -12.15
CA THR A 55 -11.93 2.53 -11.94
C THR A 55 -12.16 1.02 -12.08
N ASP A 56 -11.57 0.40 -13.10
CA ASP A 56 -11.65 -1.03 -13.35
C ASP A 56 -11.04 -1.82 -12.18
N LEU A 57 -9.86 -1.41 -11.69
CA LEU A 57 -9.21 -1.99 -10.51
C LEU A 57 -10.10 -1.94 -9.26
N VAL A 58 -10.78 -0.81 -9.01
CA VAL A 58 -11.70 -0.67 -7.86
C VAL A 58 -12.94 -1.55 -8.03
N ALA A 59 -13.49 -1.63 -9.24
CA ALA A 59 -14.64 -2.49 -9.54
C ALA A 59 -14.29 -3.97 -9.35
N ASP A 60 -13.15 -4.39 -9.86
CA ASP A 60 -12.58 -5.73 -9.73
C ASP A 60 -12.37 -6.13 -8.25
N LEU A 61 -11.74 -5.25 -7.46
CA LEU A 61 -11.55 -5.48 -6.02
C LEU A 61 -12.89 -5.58 -5.29
N THR A 62 -13.88 -4.79 -5.69
CA THR A 62 -15.23 -4.82 -5.13
C THR A 62 -15.95 -6.13 -5.45
N ALA A 63 -15.86 -6.61 -6.70
CA ALA A 63 -16.43 -7.88 -7.11
C ALA A 63 -15.80 -9.05 -6.33
N TRP A 64 -14.48 -9.04 -6.15
CA TRP A 64 -13.80 -10.03 -5.30
C TRP A 64 -14.27 -9.99 -3.84
N ARG A 65 -14.38 -8.79 -3.23
CA ARG A 65 -14.87 -8.64 -1.85
C ARG A 65 -16.30 -9.16 -1.67
N ARG A 66 -17.13 -9.13 -2.72
CA ARG A 66 -18.50 -9.65 -2.73
C ARG A 66 -18.58 -11.15 -3.02
N GLY A 67 -17.46 -11.79 -3.36
CA GLY A 67 -17.44 -13.20 -3.77
C GLY A 67 -17.98 -13.44 -5.18
N GLU A 68 -18.08 -12.39 -6.00
CA GLU A 68 -18.56 -12.44 -7.39
C GLU A 68 -17.43 -12.81 -8.37
N ALA A 69 -16.17 -12.64 -7.95
CA ALA A 69 -14.97 -12.98 -8.71
C ALA A 69 -13.91 -13.63 -7.81
N GLN A 70 -13.10 -14.52 -8.37
CA GLN A 70 -11.92 -15.05 -7.70
C GLN A 70 -10.76 -14.06 -7.79
N TRP A 71 -9.83 -14.11 -6.83
CA TRP A 71 -8.64 -13.25 -6.85
C TRP A 71 -7.80 -13.40 -8.12
N SER A 72 -7.80 -14.58 -8.73
CA SER A 72 -7.10 -14.87 -10.01
C SER A 72 -7.77 -14.25 -11.24
N GLU A 73 -9.02 -13.80 -11.12
CA GLU A 73 -9.83 -13.28 -12.23
C GLU A 73 -9.81 -11.74 -12.28
N ILE A 74 -9.27 -11.10 -11.24
CA ILE A 74 -9.27 -9.64 -11.11
C ILE A 74 -7.91 -9.02 -11.44
N ASN A 75 -7.92 -7.78 -11.89
CA ASN A 75 -6.73 -6.95 -11.92
C ASN A 75 -6.48 -6.41 -10.51
N SER A 76 -5.36 -6.75 -9.87
CA SER A 76 -5.04 -6.33 -8.50
C SER A 76 -3.87 -5.35 -8.41
N SER A 77 -3.27 -4.98 -9.54
CA SER A 77 -2.09 -4.12 -9.61
C SER A 77 -2.18 -3.13 -10.77
N LEU A 78 -1.68 -1.92 -10.55
CA LEU A 78 -1.61 -0.86 -11.55
C LEU A 78 -0.23 -0.20 -11.53
N LEU A 79 0.37 -0.01 -12.71
CA LEU A 79 1.60 0.77 -12.87
C LEU A 79 1.25 2.12 -13.48
N LEU A 80 1.57 3.19 -12.76
CA LEU A 80 1.36 4.57 -13.21
C LEU A 80 2.66 5.17 -13.73
N HIS A 81 2.70 5.59 -14.99
CA HIS A 81 3.86 6.24 -15.58
C HIS A 81 3.51 7.66 -16.08
N GLY A 82 4.53 8.53 -16.21
CA GLY A 82 4.41 9.88 -16.76
C GLY A 82 5.26 10.88 -15.99
N GLU A 83 5.19 12.16 -16.36
CA GLU A 83 6.00 13.20 -15.73
C GLU A 83 5.72 13.36 -14.22
N PRO A 84 6.73 13.84 -13.44
CA PRO A 84 6.53 14.29 -12.06
C PRO A 84 5.43 15.34 -11.98
N GLY A 85 4.62 15.31 -10.91
CA GLY A 85 3.49 16.23 -10.75
C GLY A 85 2.22 15.85 -11.53
N GLY A 86 2.24 14.79 -12.33
CA GLY A 86 1.05 14.30 -13.07
C GLY A 86 -0.02 13.60 -12.21
N GLY A 87 -0.05 13.82 -10.89
CA GLY A 87 -1.10 13.32 -10.00
C GLY A 87 -1.08 11.81 -9.70
N LYS A 88 0.07 11.12 -9.80
CA LYS A 88 0.16 9.65 -9.57
C LYS A 88 -0.16 9.27 -8.12
N SER A 89 0.50 9.91 -7.17
CA SER A 89 0.28 9.68 -5.73
C SER A 89 -1.13 10.12 -5.32
N MET A 90 -1.65 11.18 -5.96
CA MET A 90 -3.03 11.63 -5.83
C MET A 90 -4.03 10.55 -6.31
N LEU A 91 -3.79 9.96 -7.47
CA LEU A 91 -4.62 8.87 -8.01
C LEU A 91 -4.56 7.62 -7.14
N ALA A 92 -3.40 7.28 -6.58
CA ALA A 92 -3.25 6.15 -5.66
C ALA A 92 -4.10 6.30 -4.39
N ARG A 93 -4.14 7.51 -3.80
CA ARG A 93 -5.02 7.83 -2.68
C ARG A 93 -6.49 7.72 -3.05
N ALA A 94 -6.86 8.24 -4.22
CA ALA A 94 -8.23 8.13 -4.72
C ALA A 94 -8.67 6.68 -4.95
N ILE A 95 -7.78 5.81 -5.47
CA ILE A 95 -8.07 4.37 -5.63
C ILE A 95 -8.36 3.75 -4.26
N ALA A 96 -7.50 3.97 -3.26
CA ALA A 96 -7.68 3.39 -1.93
C ALA A 96 -8.95 3.89 -1.25
N ALA A 97 -9.22 5.20 -1.33
CA ALA A 97 -10.45 5.80 -0.82
C ALA A 97 -11.70 5.25 -1.53
N SER A 98 -11.67 5.12 -2.86
CA SER A 98 -12.79 4.56 -3.63
C SER A 98 -13.01 3.07 -3.39
N ALA A 99 -11.96 2.32 -3.07
CA ALA A 99 -12.03 0.91 -2.71
C ALA A 99 -12.42 0.67 -1.25
N ASP A 100 -12.47 1.72 -0.42
CA ASP A 100 -12.68 1.63 1.03
C ASP A 100 -11.68 0.65 1.67
N VAL A 101 -10.39 0.88 1.42
CA VAL A 101 -9.28 0.10 1.98
C VAL A 101 -8.16 1.03 2.48
N PRO A 102 -7.40 0.63 3.52
CA PRO A 102 -6.25 1.38 3.97
C PRO A 102 -5.20 1.52 2.88
N LEU A 103 -4.60 2.71 2.77
CA LEU A 103 -3.43 2.95 1.95
C LEU A 103 -2.15 2.82 2.79
N VAL A 104 -1.19 2.05 2.29
CA VAL A 104 0.19 2.04 2.77
C VAL A 104 1.08 2.62 1.68
N GLU A 105 1.77 3.71 1.97
CA GLU A 105 2.70 4.37 1.06
C GLU A 105 4.14 3.95 1.38
N GLY A 106 4.91 3.62 0.34
CA GLY A 106 6.35 3.46 0.38
C GLY A 106 6.98 4.12 -0.83
N SER A 107 8.26 4.47 -0.75
CA SER A 107 9.00 4.97 -1.91
C SER A 107 10.45 4.51 -1.87
N PHE A 108 11.06 4.35 -3.03
CA PHE A 108 12.48 4.05 -3.08
C PHE A 108 13.33 5.14 -2.44
N GLY A 109 13.00 6.43 -2.61
CA GLY A 109 13.70 7.52 -1.94
C GLY A 109 13.64 7.44 -0.42
N SER A 110 12.47 7.13 0.16
CA SER A 110 12.33 6.99 1.62
C SER A 110 13.09 5.78 2.17
N TRP A 111 13.07 4.65 1.46
CA TRP A 111 13.83 3.48 1.88
C TRP A 111 15.35 3.69 1.74
N GLN A 112 15.81 4.37 0.69
CA GLN A 112 17.22 4.73 0.52
C GLN A 112 17.70 5.70 1.62
N ALA A 113 16.86 6.64 2.04
CA ALA A 113 17.18 7.58 3.11
C ALA A 113 17.40 6.91 4.47
N ALA A 114 16.93 5.67 4.67
CA ALA A 114 17.10 4.93 5.92
C ALA A 114 18.55 4.49 6.18
N GLY A 115 19.40 4.46 5.15
CA GLY A 115 20.82 4.16 5.29
C GLY A 115 21.37 3.29 4.17
N HIS A 116 22.23 2.34 4.53
CA HIS A 116 22.89 1.47 3.57
C HIS A 116 21.91 0.39 3.06
N LEU A 117 22.32 -0.42 2.08
CA LEU A 117 21.49 -1.47 1.47
C LEU A 117 20.71 -2.32 2.50
N GLY A 118 21.35 -2.73 3.59
CA GLY A 118 20.70 -3.53 4.63
C GLY A 118 19.54 -2.80 5.31
N ASP A 119 19.70 -1.50 5.57
CA ASP A 119 18.67 -0.67 6.21
C ASP A 119 17.52 -0.37 5.26
N MET A 120 17.82 -0.07 3.98
CA MET A 120 16.79 0.06 2.95
C MET A 120 15.98 -1.22 2.81
N LEU A 121 16.62 -2.39 2.70
CA LEU A 121 15.90 -3.67 2.60
C LEU A 121 15.06 -3.95 3.84
N ARG A 122 15.51 -3.51 5.02
CA ARG A 122 14.75 -3.63 6.26
C ARG A 122 13.49 -2.76 6.23
N GLU A 123 13.61 -1.49 5.85
CA GLU A 123 12.47 -0.58 5.77
C GLU A 123 11.48 -0.98 4.67
N MET A 124 11.97 -1.42 3.50
CA MET A 124 11.11 -1.98 2.46
C MET A 124 10.29 -3.17 3.00
N ARG A 125 10.95 -4.16 3.62
CA ARG A 125 10.24 -5.31 4.23
C ARG A 125 9.22 -4.87 5.28
N ARG A 126 9.54 -3.84 6.07
CA ARG A 126 8.63 -3.27 7.06
C ARG A 126 7.39 -2.64 6.41
N THR A 127 7.54 -1.90 5.32
CA THR A 127 6.41 -1.34 4.56
C THR A 127 5.50 -2.44 4.03
N PHE A 128 6.07 -3.49 3.42
CA PHE A 128 5.29 -4.63 2.92
C PHE A 128 4.59 -5.39 4.05
N ALA A 129 5.27 -5.60 5.19
CA ALA A 129 4.67 -6.23 6.37
C ALA A 129 3.50 -5.39 6.93
N ALA A 130 3.62 -4.06 6.93
CA ALA A 130 2.54 -3.17 7.35
C ALA A 130 1.32 -3.27 6.43
N ALA A 131 1.51 -3.33 5.11
CA ALA A 131 0.42 -3.55 4.16
C ALA A 131 -0.25 -4.92 4.36
N ALA A 132 0.54 -5.99 4.55
CA ALA A 132 0.03 -7.33 4.78
C ALA A 132 -0.77 -7.45 6.10
N ALA A 133 -0.40 -6.69 7.12
CA ALA A 133 -1.12 -6.65 8.41
C ALA A 133 -2.47 -5.94 8.32
N LYS A 134 -2.67 -5.05 7.33
CA LYS A 134 -3.88 -4.25 7.13
C LYS A 134 -4.85 -4.82 6.08
N ARG A 135 -4.68 -6.09 5.67
CA ARG A 135 -5.47 -6.67 4.56
C ARG A 135 -6.98 -6.65 4.86
N PRO A 136 -7.82 -6.33 3.85
CA PRO A 136 -7.47 -5.88 2.50
C PRO A 136 -6.91 -4.44 2.50
N ALA A 137 -5.81 -4.18 1.79
CA ALA A 137 -5.14 -2.88 1.75
C ALA A 137 -4.55 -2.58 0.36
N ALA A 138 -4.39 -1.30 0.04
CA ALA A 138 -3.64 -0.83 -1.11
C ALA A 138 -2.19 -0.50 -0.70
N LEU A 139 -1.20 -1.01 -1.44
CA LEU A 139 0.21 -0.66 -1.29
C LEU A 139 0.64 0.20 -2.48
N PHE A 140 0.94 1.47 -2.23
CA PHE A 140 1.50 2.37 -3.23
C PHE A 140 3.02 2.46 -3.07
N ILE A 141 3.75 2.23 -4.16
CA ILE A 141 5.20 2.34 -4.20
C ILE A 141 5.57 3.42 -5.21
N ASP A 142 6.12 4.53 -4.72
CA ASP A 142 6.61 5.63 -5.56
C ASP A 142 8.09 5.43 -5.93
N GLU A 143 8.52 6.12 -7.00
CA GLU A 143 9.92 6.12 -7.48
C GLU A 143 10.46 4.71 -7.79
N VAL A 144 9.61 3.82 -8.30
CA VAL A 144 9.99 2.43 -8.66
C VAL A 144 11.09 2.35 -9.71
N ASP A 145 11.26 3.38 -10.51
CA ASP A 145 12.35 3.54 -11.47
C ASP A 145 13.73 3.60 -10.80
N ALA A 146 13.81 4.03 -9.53
CA ALA A 146 15.05 4.03 -8.75
C ALA A 146 15.57 2.62 -8.41
N ALA A 147 14.74 1.57 -8.52
CA ALA A 147 15.18 0.17 -8.42
C ALA A 147 16.21 -0.18 -9.52
N GLY A 148 16.06 0.49 -10.68
CA GLY A 148 16.93 0.41 -11.84
C GLY A 148 16.76 -0.85 -12.72
N SER A 149 17.28 -0.79 -13.96
CA SER A 149 17.21 -1.89 -14.94
C SER A 149 18.22 -3.02 -14.67
N ARG A 150 17.87 -4.26 -15.07
CA ARG A 150 18.75 -5.44 -15.10
C ARG A 150 19.87 -5.32 -16.16
N ASP A 151 19.66 -4.52 -17.20
CA ASP A 151 20.54 -4.46 -18.39
C ASP A 151 21.60 -3.35 -18.36
N ASN A 152 21.64 -2.50 -17.32
CA ASN A 152 22.60 -1.39 -17.27
C ASN A 152 23.93 -1.83 -16.61
N HIS A 153 24.94 -2.04 -17.45
CA HIS A 153 26.31 -2.42 -17.11
C HIS A 153 27.20 -1.23 -16.66
N GLU A 154 26.66 -0.27 -15.90
CA GLU A 154 27.47 0.86 -15.42
C GLU A 154 27.94 0.71 -13.96
N THR A 155 29.26 0.59 -13.88
CA THR A 155 30.22 0.39 -12.80
C THR A 155 30.04 1.29 -11.56
N HIS A 156 29.32 0.80 -10.54
CA HIS A 156 29.74 0.81 -9.11
C HIS A 156 28.68 0.20 -8.15
N SER A 157 27.43 0.03 -8.61
CA SER A 157 26.29 -0.41 -7.77
C SER A 157 25.87 -1.87 -7.97
N ALA A 158 26.71 -2.69 -8.62
CA ALA A 158 26.37 -4.05 -9.07
C ALA A 158 25.99 -5.02 -7.93
N ASN A 159 26.45 -4.80 -6.70
CA ASN A 159 26.11 -5.66 -5.55
C ASN A 159 24.75 -5.35 -4.91
N TYR A 160 24.18 -4.17 -5.16
CA TYR A 160 22.91 -3.74 -4.55
C TYR A 160 21.69 -4.47 -5.13
N ARG A 161 21.73 -4.80 -6.43
CA ARG A 161 20.55 -5.14 -7.24
C ARG A 161 20.16 -6.61 -7.16
N ARG A 162 21.10 -7.51 -6.88
CA ARG A 162 20.86 -8.96 -6.94
C ARG A 162 19.94 -9.49 -5.82
N GLN A 163 19.79 -8.76 -4.72
CA GLN A 163 18.98 -9.18 -3.56
C GLN A 163 17.52 -8.70 -3.58
N VAL A 164 17.18 -7.69 -4.39
CA VAL A 164 15.83 -7.10 -4.41
C VAL A 164 14.90 -7.80 -5.39
N VAL A 165 15.46 -8.42 -6.45
CA VAL A 165 14.69 -8.94 -7.60
C VAL A 165 14.79 -10.46 -7.77
N ASN A 166 15.18 -11.18 -6.71
CA ASN A 166 15.37 -12.63 -6.75
C ASN A 166 14.47 -13.34 -5.75
#